data_AF-A0A819UUX1-F1
#
_entry.id   AF-A0A819UUX1-F1
#
_cell.length_a   1.000
_cell.length_b   1.000
_cell.length_c   1.000
_cell.angle_alpha   90.00
_cell.angle_beta   90.00
_cell.angle_gamma   90.00
#
_symmetry.space_group_name_H-M   'P 1'
#
loop_
_entity.id
_entity.type
_entity.pdbx_description
1 polymer ?
#
loop_
_entity_poly.entity_id
_entity_poly.type
_entity_poly.pdbx_seq_one_letter_code
_entity_poly.pdbx_strand_id
1 'polypeptide(L)' 'MLASAATVVIKSGSITYDPISVPAGLHKIGVPFQQGTQTVTVRRGNIQVMSGTGATPISDNIQLYNGNIVA' A
#
# COMPACT_ATOMS: atom_id res chain seq x y z
N MET A 1 8.03 -11.73 -4.76
CA MET A 1 7.10 -12.63 -5.48
C MET A 1 6.44 -13.55 -4.47
N LEU A 2 5.13 -13.79 -4.54
CA LEU A 2 4.44 -14.70 -3.63
C LEU A 2 4.72 -16.17 -3.98
N ALA A 3 5.21 -16.96 -3.02
CA ALA A 3 5.52 -18.38 -3.23
C ALA A 3 4.29 -19.29 -3.35
N SER A 4 3.13 -18.83 -2.87
CA SER A 4 1.85 -19.55 -2.92
C SER A 4 0.69 -18.55 -2.88
N ALA A 5 -0.51 -19.01 -3.24
CA ALA A 5 -1.72 -18.19 -3.22
C ALA A 5 -1.98 -17.60 -1.82
N ALA A 6 -2.56 -16.41 -1.79
CA ALA A 6 -2.80 -15.65 -0.57
C ALA A 6 -3.97 -14.68 -0.73
N THR A 7 -4.34 -14.04 0.36
CA THR A 7 -5.25 -12.89 0.38
C THR A 7 -4.47 -11.67 0.83
N VAL A 8 -4.55 -10.58 0.07
CA VAL A 8 -3.89 -9.31 0.39
C VAL A 8 -4.94 -8.31 0.86
N VAL A 9 -4.70 -7.72 2.01
CA VAL A 9 -5.49 -6.61 2.56
C VAL A 9 -4.63 -5.36 2.48
N ILE A 10 -5.17 -4.32 1.85
CA ILE A 10 -4.48 -3.04 1.69
C ILE A 10 -5.29 -1.98 2.41
N LYS A 11 -4.64 -1.18 3.25
CA LYS A 11 -5.22 0.03 3.81
C LYS A 11 -4.38 1.22 3.35
N SER A 12 -5.04 2.17 2.69
CA SER A 12 -4.46 3.43 2.24
C SER A 12 -5.13 4.55 3.02
N GLY A 13 -4.38 5.23 3.88
CA GLY A 13 -4.95 6.26 4.72
C GLY A 13 -6.00 5.72 5.69
N SER A 14 -7.20 6.29 5.64
CA SER A 14 -8.38 5.81 6.38
C SER A 14 -9.13 4.67 5.67
N ILE A 15 -8.88 4.45 4.38
CA ILE A 15 -9.60 3.47 3.57
C ILE A 15 -8.97 2.10 3.68
N THR A 16 -9.78 1.10 4.00
CA THR A 16 -9.41 -0.31 3.88
C THR A 16 -10.10 -0.87 2.64
N TYR A 17 -9.32 -1.41 1.71
CA TYR A 17 -9.83 -2.05 0.51
C TYR A 17 -10.30 -3.47 0.80
N ASP A 18 -11.24 -3.95 -0.01
CA ASP A 18 -11.69 -5.33 0.05
C ASP A 18 -10.52 -6.31 -0.11
N PRO A 19 -10.51 -7.44 0.60
CA PRO A 19 -9.44 -8.42 0.50
C PRO A 19 -9.31 -8.96 -0.93
N ILE A 20 -8.10 -8.93 -1.47
CA ILE A 20 -7.80 -9.36 -2.84
C ILE A 20 -7.21 -10.76 -2.81
N SER A 21 -7.89 -11.73 -3.43
CA SER A 21 -7.34 -13.07 -3.65
C SER A 21 -6.28 -13.02 -4.74
N VAL A 22 -5.07 -13.51 -4.43
CA VAL A 22 -3.92 -13.45 -5.34
C VAL A 22 -3.32 -14.84 -5.54
N PRO A 23 -3.01 -15.24 -6.79
CA PRO A 23 -2.36 -16.52 -7.06
C PRO A 23 -0.87 -16.49 -6.68
N ALA A 24 -0.25 -17.66 -6.68
CA ALA A 24 1.21 -17.77 -6.60
C ALA A 24 1.87 -17.05 -7.78
N GLY A 25 3.10 -16.55 -7.59
CA GLY A 25 3.86 -15.88 -8.65
C GLY A 25 3.53 -14.40 -8.86
N LEU A 26 2.46 -13.87 -8.24
CA LEU A 26 2.14 -12.45 -8.34
C LEU A 26 3.26 -11.60 -7.70
N HIS A 27 3.64 -10.53 -8.40
CA HIS A 27 4.72 -9.62 -8.00
C HIS A 27 4.27 -8.16 -7.86
N LYS A 28 3.07 -7.79 -8.32
CA LYS A 28 2.55 -6.41 -8.23
C LYS A 28 1.02 -6.38 -8.09
N ILE A 29 0.53 -5.48 -7.25
CA ILE A 29 -0.88 -5.12 -7.06
C ILE A 29 -0.92 -3.60 -6.92
N GLY A 30 -1.98 -2.95 -7.41
CA GLY A 30 -2.18 -1.51 -7.28
C GLY A 30 -3.57 -1.19 -6.74
N VAL A 31 -3.64 -0.17 -5.89
CA VAL A 31 -4.89 0.46 -5.44
C VAL A 31 -4.71 1.98 -5.51
N PRO A 32 -5.79 2.77 -5.61
CA PRO A 32 -5.69 4.22 -5.46
C PRO A 32 -5.05 4.60 -4.13
N PHE A 33 -4.23 5.65 -4.12
CA PHE A 33 -3.66 6.17 -2.89
C PHE A 33 -4.63 7.15 -2.21
N GLN A 34 -4.61 7.14 -0.89
CA GLN A 34 -5.31 8.06 -0.01
C GLN A 34 -4.32 8.67 0.98
N GLN A 35 -4.65 9.87 1.47
CA GLN A 35 -3.86 10.55 2.48
C GLN A 35 -3.75 9.72 3.76
N GLY A 36 -2.56 9.69 4.35
CA GLY A 36 -2.26 9.00 5.59
C GLY A 36 -1.38 7.78 5.40
N THR A 37 -1.35 6.93 6.43
CA THR A 37 -0.46 5.76 6.49
C THR A 37 -0.89 4.68 5.50
N GLN A 38 0.09 4.09 4.84
CA GLN A 38 -0.11 2.99 3.89
C GLN A 38 0.26 1.68 4.58
N THR A 39 -0.61 0.69 4.56
CA THR A 39 -0.30 -0.64 5.11
C THR A 39 -0.76 -1.73 4.17
N VAL A 40 0.03 -2.79 4.08
CA VAL A 40 -0.27 -3.99 3.29
C VAL A 40 -0.07 -5.19 4.20
N THR A 41 -1.07 -6.06 4.24
CA THR A 41 -1.03 -7.30 5.00
C THR A 41 -1.32 -8.47 4.07
N VAL A 42 -0.46 -9.48 4.09
CA VAL A 42 -0.66 -10.72 3.35
C VAL A 42 -1.10 -11.81 4.33
N ARG A 43 -2.21 -12.47 4.01
CA ARG A 43 -2.81 -13.54 4.81
C ARG A 43 -2.90 -14.83 3.99
N ARG A 44 -2.77 -15.97 4.66
CA ARG A 44 -3.14 -17.28 4.12
C ARG A 44 -4.17 -17.89 5.05
N GLY A 45 -5.43 -17.91 4.60
CA GLY A 45 -6.57 -18.14 5.48
C GLY A 45 -6.60 -17.12 6.62
N ASN A 46 -6.58 -17.62 7.87
CA ASN A 46 -6.66 -16.77 9.06
C ASN A 46 -5.30 -16.31 9.61
N ILE A 47 -4.18 -16.68 8.95
CA ILE A 47 -2.83 -16.38 9.42
C ILE A 47 -2.26 -15.22 8.62
N GLN A 48 -1.79 -14.18 9.32
CA GLN A 48 -0.96 -13.15 8.72
C GLN A 48 0.46 -13.69 8.52
N VAL A 49 0.92 -13.71 7.27
CA VAL A 49 2.25 -14.22 6.91
C VAL A 49 3.24 -13.10 6.62
N MET A 50 2.75 -11.88 6.39
CA MET A 50 3.56 -10.69 6.14
C MET A 50 2.73 -9.44 6.41
N SER A 51 3.37 -8.39 6.90
CA SER A 51 2.82 -7.03 6.91
C SER A 51 3.91 -6.02 6.63
N GLY A 52 3.56 -4.96 5.92
CA GLY A 52 4.39 -3.80 5.69
C GLY A 52 3.61 -2.53 5.93
N THR A 53 4.26 -1.55 6.55
CA THR A 53 3.73 -0.20 6.74
C THR A 53 4.68 0.77 6.03
N GLY A 54 4.12 1.67 5.22
CA GLY A 54 4.89 2.76 4.61
C GLY A 54 5.49 3.65 5.69
N ALA A 55 6.79 3.94 5.58
CA ALA A 55 7.52 4.71 6.58
C ALA A 55 7.05 6.17 6.66
N THR A 56 6.57 6.72 5.55
CA THR A 56 6.08 8.09 5.46
C THR A 56 4.61 8.08 5.03
N PRO A 57 3.70 8.64 5.84
CA PRO A 57 2.32 8.87 5.42
C PRO A 57 2.25 9.75 4.18
N ILE A 58 1.29 9.50 3.31
CA ILE A 58 1.01 10.39 2.19
C ILE A 58 0.32 11.63 2.75
N SER A 59 0.95 12.80 2.62
CA SER A 59 0.30 14.07 2.89
C SER A 59 -0.09 14.75 1.60
N ASP A 60 -1.29 15.33 1.58
CA ASP A 60 -1.75 16.35 0.64
C ASP A 60 -1.01 17.68 0.74
N ASN A 61 -0.26 17.88 1.83
CA ASN A 61 0.76 18.91 1.92
C ASN A 61 1.96 18.54 1.03
N ILE A 62 1.78 18.64 -0.29
CA ILE A 62 2.90 18.70 -1.22
C ILE A 62 3.55 20.06 -0.99
N GLN A 63 4.74 20.10 -0.38
CA GLN A 63 5.57 21.29 -0.44
C GLN A 63 5.98 21.48 -1.91
N LEU A 64 5.22 22.29 -2.64
CA LEU A 64 5.65 22.81 -3.92
C LEU A 64 6.82 23.73 -3.63
N TYR A 65 8.04 23.22 -3.78
CA TYR A 65 9.20 24.08 -3.95
C TYR A 65 9.00 24.78 -5.29
N ASN A 66 8.33 25.95 -5.26
CA ASN A 66 8.15 26.77 -6.43
C ASN A 66 9.54 27.25 -6.84
N GLY A 67 10.17 26.50 -7.75
CA GLY A 67 11.52 26.73 -8.25
C GLY A 67 11.63 27.97 -9.14
N ASN A 68 10.81 29.00 -8.91
CA ASN A 68 11.05 30.35 -9.39
C ASN A 68 12.29 30.90 -8.67
N ILE A 69 13.46 30.38 -9.05
CA ILE A 69 14.73 31.05 -8.87
C ILE A 69 14.68 32.23 -9.84
N VAL A 70 14.32 33.39 -9.31
CA VAL A 70 14.50 34.65 -10.01
C VAL A 70 15.99 34.96 -9.92
N ALA A 71 16.72 34.76 -11.02
CA ALA A 71 18.07 35.28 -11.20
C ALA A 71 18.00 36.56 -12.04
#